data_AF-A0A2N8EYA6-F1
#
_entry.id   AF-A0A2N8EYA6-F1
#
_cell.length_a   1.000
_cell.length_b   1.000
_cell.length_c   1.000
_cell.angle_alpha   90.00
_cell.angle_beta   90.00
_cell.angle_gamma   90.00
#
_symmetry.space_group_name_H-M   'P 1'
#
loop_
_entity.id
_entity.type
_entity.pdbx_description
1 polymer ?
#
loop_
_entity_poly.entity_id
_entity_poly.type
_entity_poly.pdbx_seq_one_letter_code
_entity_poly.pdbx_strand_id
1 'polypeptide(L)'
;MLVGGTGKDVLTGGAGNDIFDFNAVAETVLTSSTWDIISDFVRGADKIDLSTLDANMATWRRPPMKPSARSSAVPLPSVRPAS
;
A
#
# COMPACT_ATOMS: atom_id res chain seq x y z
N MET A 1 3.54 -20.63 13.76
CA MET A 1 3.12 -19.86 12.58
C MET A 1 1.68 -19.45 12.81
N LEU A 2 1.42 -18.16 12.89
CA LEU A 2 0.12 -17.55 13.15
C LEU A 2 -0.23 -16.61 12.00
N VAL A 3 -1.44 -16.74 11.47
CA VAL A 3 -1.99 -15.95 10.36
C VAL A 3 -3.34 -15.40 10.81
N GLY A 4 -3.53 -14.07 10.71
CA GLY A 4 -4.80 -13.42 11.06
C GLY A 4 -5.89 -13.63 10.00
N GLY A 5 -5.52 -13.47 8.72
CA GLY A 5 -6.46 -13.52 7.61
C GLY A 5 -7.08 -12.15 7.34
N THR A 6 -8.30 -12.11 6.80
CA THR A 6 -8.96 -10.83 6.48
C THR A 6 -9.63 -10.23 7.72
N GLY A 7 -9.34 -8.97 8.01
CA GLY A 7 -10.06 -8.21 9.02
C GLY A 7 -9.12 -7.50 9.97
N LYS A 8 -9.54 -7.40 11.23
CA LYS A 8 -8.70 -6.92 12.32
C LYS A 8 -8.60 -8.05 13.34
N ASP A 9 -7.44 -8.67 13.40
CA ASP A 9 -7.20 -9.81 14.27
C ASP A 9 -6.31 -9.44 15.46
N VAL A 10 -6.50 -10.16 16.57
CA VAL A 10 -5.58 -10.10 17.72
C VAL A 10 -4.84 -11.42 17.78
N LEU A 11 -3.53 -11.36 17.52
CA LEU A 11 -2.66 -12.53 17.44
C LEU A 11 -1.86 -12.66 18.74
N THR A 12 -1.92 -13.86 19.33
CA THR A 12 -1.22 -14.20 20.58
C THR A 12 -0.37 -15.43 20.34
N GLY A 13 0.95 -15.30 20.42
CA GLY A 13 1.90 -16.40 20.18
C GLY A 13 2.03 -17.35 21.37
N GLY A 14 1.98 -16.80 22.58
CA GLY A 14 2.17 -17.51 23.83
C GLY A 14 3.65 -17.65 24.19
N ALA A 15 4.03 -18.82 24.71
CA ALA A 15 5.41 -19.10 25.07
C ALA A 15 6.13 -19.81 23.92
N GLY A 16 7.33 -19.35 23.58
CA GLY A 16 8.16 -19.97 22.56
C GLY A 16 8.76 -18.96 21.61
N ASN A 17 9.13 -19.43 20.42
CA ASN A 17 9.58 -18.59 19.32
C ASN A 17 8.51 -18.63 18.23
N ASP A 18 7.66 -17.61 18.20
CA ASP A 18 6.53 -17.56 17.30
C ASP A 18 6.85 -16.83 15.99
N ILE A 19 6.12 -17.19 14.94
CA ILE A 19 6.22 -16.54 13.62
C ILE A 19 4.82 -16.02 13.27
N PHE A 20 4.70 -14.71 13.16
CA PHE A 20 3.50 -14.01 12.70
C PHE A 20 3.65 -13.72 11.21
N ASP A 21 2.84 -14.37 10.40
CA ASP A 21 3.00 -14.42 8.94
C ASP A 21 1.92 -13.58 8.25
N PHE A 22 2.35 -12.61 7.45
CA PHE A 22 1.48 -11.70 6.71
C PHE A 22 1.70 -11.86 5.21
N ASN A 23 0.74 -12.49 4.52
CA ASN A 23 0.93 -12.97 3.15
C ASN A 23 0.18 -12.20 2.06
N ALA A 24 -0.74 -11.30 2.43
CA ALA A 24 -1.50 -10.54 1.44
C ALA A 24 -1.62 -9.06 1.82
N VAL A 25 -1.23 -8.19 0.89
CA VAL A 25 -1.47 -6.73 0.99
C VAL A 25 -2.97 -6.43 1.12
N ALA A 26 -3.82 -7.30 0.58
CA ALA A 26 -5.27 -7.19 0.67
C ALA A 26 -5.82 -7.44 2.10
N GLU A 27 -5.06 -8.12 2.95
CA GLU A 27 -5.37 -8.33 4.37
C GLU A 27 -4.92 -7.12 5.21
N THR A 28 -3.86 -6.43 4.80
CA THR A 28 -3.31 -5.23 5.45
C THR A 28 -3.89 -3.94 4.85
N VAL A 29 -5.19 -3.69 5.03
CA VAL A 29 -5.80 -2.44 4.55
C VAL A 29 -5.38 -1.27 5.47
N LEU A 30 -5.12 -0.08 4.90
CA LEU A 30 -4.55 1.10 5.59
C LEU A 30 -5.45 1.78 6.63
N THR A 31 -6.54 1.13 7.07
CA THR A 31 -7.47 1.72 8.04
C THR A 31 -7.27 1.10 9.41
N SER A 32 -7.46 1.90 10.48
CA SER A 32 -7.39 1.41 11.87
C SER A 32 -8.42 0.31 12.20
N SER A 33 -9.41 0.11 11.34
CA SER A 33 -10.41 -0.96 11.43
C SER A 33 -9.94 -2.30 10.86
N THR A 34 -8.75 -2.36 10.25
CA THR A 34 -8.27 -3.51 9.45
C THR A 34 -6.80 -3.82 9.69
N TRP A 35 -6.21 -3.32 10.78
CA TRP A 35 -4.85 -3.68 11.17
C TRP A 35 -4.89 -4.72 12.27
N ASP A 36 -4.10 -5.78 12.10
CA ASP A 36 -3.90 -6.78 13.12
C ASP A 36 -3.06 -6.24 14.29
N ILE A 37 -3.26 -6.86 15.45
CA ILE A 37 -2.56 -6.53 16.70
C ILE A 37 -1.90 -7.80 17.20
N ILE A 38 -0.58 -7.78 17.32
CA ILE A 38 0.16 -8.83 18.05
C ILE A 38 0.20 -8.44 19.53
N SER A 39 -0.41 -9.25 20.40
CA SER A 39 -0.64 -8.87 21.80
C SER A 39 0.53 -9.14 22.74
N ASP A 40 1.42 -10.08 22.41
CA ASP A 40 2.41 -10.64 23.34
C ASP A 40 3.82 -10.82 22.74
N PHE A 41 4.17 -10.02 21.72
CA PHE A 41 5.44 -10.17 21.00
C PHE A 41 6.68 -10.10 21.90
N VAL A 42 7.47 -11.17 21.90
CA VAL A 42 8.72 -11.32 22.63
C VAL A 42 9.92 -11.04 21.71
N ARG A 43 10.59 -9.90 21.96
CA ARG A 43 11.79 -9.53 21.21
C ARG A 43 12.90 -10.56 21.36
N GLY A 44 13.51 -10.92 20.24
CA GLY A 44 14.63 -11.87 20.20
C GLY A 44 14.21 -13.35 20.16
N ALA A 45 12.93 -13.65 20.38
CA ALA A 45 12.33 -14.97 20.21
C ALA A 45 11.41 -15.00 18.98
N ASP A 46 10.46 -14.07 18.96
CA ASP A 46 9.42 -14.00 17.92
C ASP A 46 9.90 -13.29 16.66
N LYS A 47 9.26 -13.63 15.55
CA LYS A 47 9.53 -13.07 14.22
C LYS A 47 8.24 -12.65 13.53
N ILE A 48 8.35 -11.59 12.74
CA ILE A 48 7.33 -11.17 11.79
C ILE A 48 7.83 -11.56 10.40
N ASP A 49 7.08 -12.41 9.71
CA ASP A 49 7.37 -12.82 8.34
C ASP A 49 6.56 -11.96 7.36
N LEU A 50 7.28 -11.26 6.49
CA LEU A 50 6.76 -10.43 5.40
C LEU A 50 7.36 -10.86 4.06
N SER A 51 7.99 -12.04 3.99
CA SER A 51 8.82 -12.46 2.86
C SER A 51 8.06 -12.62 1.55
N THR A 52 6.74 -12.81 1.63
CA THR A 52 5.81 -12.95 0.50
C THR A 52 5.22 -11.61 0.05
N LEU A 53 5.37 -10.53 0.83
CA LEU A 53 4.91 -9.20 0.47
C LEU A 53 5.97 -8.50 -0.40
N ASP A 54 5.64 -8.31 -1.67
CA ASP A 54 6.43 -7.48 -2.57
C ASP A 54 6.27 -6.00 -2.15
N ALA A 55 7.29 -5.44 -1.49
CA ALA A 55 7.33 -4.04 -1.03
C ALA A 55 7.48 -3.02 -2.20
N ASN A 56 6.86 -3.32 -3.33
CA ASN A 56 6.96 -2.60 -4.57
C ASN A 56 5.84 -1.57 -4.69
N MET A 57 6.17 -0.30 -4.53
CA MET A 57 5.23 0.82 -4.64
C MET A 57 4.65 1.01 -6.06
N ALA A 58 5.21 0.36 -7.09
CA ALA A 58 4.68 0.42 -8.46
C ALA A 58 3.45 -0.48 -8.67
N THR A 59 3.27 -1.52 -7.85
CA THR A 59 2.03 -2.31 -7.82
C THR A 59 0.89 -1.50 -7.18
N TRP A 60 1.21 -0.51 -6.33
CA TRP A 60 0.28 0.40 -5.66
C TRP A 60 -0.21 1.57 -6.52
N ARG A 61 -0.43 1.36 -7.83
CA ARG A 61 -1.10 2.29 -8.76
C ARG A 61 -0.21 3.38 -9.36
N ARG A 62 0.29 3.11 -10.57
CA ARG A 62 0.18 4.11 -11.65
C ARG A 62 -0.95 3.66 -12.58
N PRO A 63 -2.12 4.32 -12.59
CA PRO A 63 -2.99 4.26 -13.75
C PRO A 63 -2.15 4.74 -14.96
N PRO A 64 -2.37 4.21 -16.18
CA PRO A 64 -1.71 4.78 -17.35
C PRO A 64 -2.01 6.28 -17.36
N MET A 65 -0.96 7.11 -17.30
CA MET A 65 -1.10 8.53 -17.51
C MET A 65 -1.66 8.69 -18.92
N LYS A 66 -2.96 9.00 -19.05
CA LYS A 66 -3.50 9.46 -20.33
C LYS A 66 -2.66 10.67 -20.73
N PRO A 67 -2.05 10.69 -21.93
CA PRO A 67 -1.37 11.88 -22.40
C PRO A 67 -2.37 13.04 -22.37
N SER A 68 -2.11 14.06 -21.56
CA SER A 68 -2.93 15.27 -21.58
C SER A 68 -2.77 15.89 -22.96
N ALA A 69 -3.88 16.01 -23.70
CA ALA A 69 -3.87 16.68 -25.00
C ALA A 69 -3.26 18.07 -24.80
N ARG A 70 -2.20 18.38 -25.56
CA ARG A 70 -1.60 19.71 -25.59
C ARG A 70 -2.72 20.70 -25.89
N SER A 71 -2.97 21.63 -24.97
CA SER A 71 -3.94 22.71 -25.15
C SER A 71 -3.71 23.36 -26.52
N SER A 72 -4.71 23.28 -27.39
CA SER A 72 -4.70 23.92 -28.70
C SER A 72 -4.38 25.39 -28.51
N ALA A 73 -3.30 25.85 -29.14
CA ALA A 73 -2.84 27.23 -29.06
C ALA A 73 -3.99 28.21 -29.30
N VAL A 74 -4.16 29.17 -28.39
CA VAL A 74 -5.02 30.34 -28.59
C VAL A 74 -4.45 31.10 -29.80
N PRO A 75 -5.21 31.30 -30.89
CA PRO A 75 -4.71 32.06 -32.02
C PRO A 75 -4.42 33.51 -31.60
N LEU A 76 -3.23 34.01 -31.94
CA LEU A 76 -2.85 35.41 -31.74
C LEU A 76 -3.80 36.32 -32.52
N PRO A 77 -4.28 37.44 -31.96
CA PRO A 77 -5.13 38.37 -32.69
C PRO A 77 -4.36 38.98 -33.88
N SER A 78 -4.94 38.90 -35.08
CA SER A 78 -4.40 39.58 -36.27
C SER A 78 -4.36 41.09 -36.04
N VAL A 79 -3.15 41.63 -35.93
CA VAL A 79 -2.92 43.07 -35.98
C VAL A 79 -3.28 43.55 -37.39
N ARG A 80 -4.33 44.35 -37.52
CA ARG A 80 -4.64 45.05 -38.78
C ARG A 80 -3.61 46.17 -38.96
N PRO A 81 -3.01 46.35 -40.16
CA PRO A 81 -2.13 47.48 -40.40
C PRO A 81 -2.96 48.77 -40.38
N ALA A 82 -2.45 49.80 -39.70
CA ALA A 82 -3.00 51.14 -39.75
C ALA A 82 -2.78 51.74 -41.15
N SER A 83 -3.84 52.32 -41.71
CA SER A 83 -3.79 53.12 -42.95
C SER A 83 -3.13 54.46 -42.76
#